data_AF-A0AAN4YSG0-F1
#
_entry.id   AF-A0AAN4YSG0-F1
#
_cell.length_a   1.000
_cell.length_b   1.000
_cell.length_c   1.000
_cell.angle_alpha   90.00
_cell.angle_beta   90.00
_cell.angle_gamma   90.00
#
_symmetry.space_group_name_H-M   'P 1'
#
loop_
_entity.id
_entity.type
_entity.pdbx_description
1 polymer ?
#
loop_
_entity_poly.entity_id
_entity_poly.type
_entity_poly.pdbx_seq_one_letter_code
_entity_poly.pdbx_strand_id
1 'polypeptide(L)' 'MNGDEQSAAMAPLRCCGIEGTEDMARWLWNRQFAAVASDNIAVEAMPPIIDGVERPPTEFGECDLIYDLVSSG' A
#
# COMPACT_ATOMS: atom_id res chain seq x y z
N MET A 1 8.16 25.20 -7.09
CA MET A 1 7.25 24.57 -6.12
C MET A 1 6.46 25.65 -5.43
N ASN A 2 5.33 26.02 -6.03
CA ASN A 2 4.26 26.79 -5.39
C ASN A 2 3.22 25.83 -4.78
N GLY A 3 2.17 26.37 -4.15
CA GLY A 3 1.13 25.57 -3.49
C GLY A 3 0.38 24.63 -4.43
N ASP A 4 0.06 25.09 -5.64
CA ASP A 4 -0.67 24.30 -6.63
C ASP A 4 0.18 23.13 -7.16
N GLU A 5 1.46 23.39 -7.42
CA GLU A 5 2.44 22.36 -7.82
C GLU A 5 2.61 21.31 -6.71
N GLN A 6 2.65 21.72 -5.44
CA GLN A 6 2.70 20.80 -4.31
C GLN A 6 1.43 19.96 -4.21
N SER A 7 0.25 20.58 -4.35
CA SER A 7 -1.02 19.87 -4.30
C SER A 7 -1.13 18.85 -5.45
N ALA A 8 -0.70 19.22 -6.65
CA ALA A 8 -0.70 18.32 -7.82
C ALA A 8 0.28 17.15 -7.64
N ALA A 9 1.45 17.38 -7.03
CA ALA A 9 2.43 16.33 -6.75
C ALA A 9 1.93 15.32 -5.69
N MET A 10 1.13 15.77 -4.72
CA MET A 10 0.58 14.92 -3.65
C MET A 10 -0.71 14.18 -4.05
N ALA A 11 -1.45 14.68 -5.04
CA ALA A 11 -2.72 14.10 -5.49
C ALA A 11 -2.69 12.60 -5.86
N PRO A 12 -1.62 12.03 -6.45
CA PRO A 12 -1.58 10.62 -6.84
C PRO A 12 -1.46 9.64 -5.68
N LEU A 13 -1.25 10.09 -4.44
CA LEU A 13 -1.00 9.24 -3.27
C LEU A 13 0.12 8.21 -3.51
N ARG A 14 1.15 8.59 -4.27
CA ARG A 14 2.31 7.73 -4.52
C ARG A 14 3.15 7.62 -3.25
N CYS A 15 3.20 6.43 -2.67
CA CYS A 15 4.08 6.11 -1.54
C CYS A 15 4.80 4.79 -1.75
N CYS A 16 6.03 4.70 -1.25
CA CYS A 16 6.73 3.43 -1.18
C CYS A 16 6.10 2.54 -0.09
N GLY A 17 6.41 1.25 -0.12
CA GLY A 17 5.94 0.31 0.88
C GLY A 17 6.34 -1.10 0.52
N ILE A 18 5.83 -2.07 1.26
CA ILE A 18 6.00 -3.48 0.91
C ILE A 18 5.15 -3.84 -0.31
N GLU A 19 5.51 -4.94 -0.96
CA GLU A 19 4.77 -5.46 -2.10
C GLU A 19 3.39 -5.99 -1.66
N GLY A 20 2.32 -5.55 -2.32
CA GLY A 20 0.93 -5.99 -2.08
C GLY A 20 0.60 -7.32 -2.77
N THR A 21 1.44 -8.34 -2.60
CA THR A 21 1.25 -9.68 -3.18
C THR A 21 1.05 -10.76 -2.12
N GLU A 22 0.38 -11.85 -2.49
CA GLU A 22 0.17 -13.02 -1.62
C GLU A 22 1.50 -13.59 -1.08
N ASP A 23 2.55 -13.56 -1.90
CA ASP A 23 3.88 -14.04 -1.50
C ASP A 23 4.47 -13.21 -0.35
N MET A 24 4.29 -11.89 -0.38
CA MET A 24 4.71 -11.00 0.71
C MET A 24 3.84 -11.22 1.97
N ALA A 25 2.52 -11.35 1.81
CA ALA A 25 1.62 -11.65 2.93
C ALA A 25 1.97 -12.99 3.60
N ARG A 26 2.22 -14.03 2.80
CA ARG A 26 2.67 -15.36 3.28
C ARG A 26 4.03 -15.28 3.97
N TRP A 27 4.94 -14.48 3.45
CA TRP A 27 6.23 -14.23 4.08
C TRP A 27 6.05 -13.62 5.47
N LEU A 28 5.27 -12.54 5.58
CA LEU A 28 4.97 -11.87 6.86
C LEU A 28 4.35 -12.84 7.88
N TRP A 29 3.34 -13.59 7.45
CA TRP A 29 2.66 -14.57 8.29
C TRP A 29 3.62 -15.65 8.81
N ASN A 30 4.45 -16.22 7.93
CA ASN A 30 5.40 -17.26 8.29
C ASN A 30 6.50 -16.79 9.24
N ARG A 31 6.79 -15.48 9.30
CA ARG A 31 7.70 -14.89 10.30
C ARG A 31 7.04 -14.67 11.66
N GLN A 32 5.73 -14.83 11.77
CA GLN A 32 4.97 -14.68 13.02
C GLN A 32 5.14 -13.28 13.63
N PHE A 33 5.21 -12.25 12.78
CA PHE A 33 5.09 -10.88 13.25
C PHE A 33 3.68 -10.63 13.77
N ALA A 34 3.57 -10.10 14.99
CA ALA A 34 2.27 -9.75 15.56
C ALA A 34 1.63 -8.52 14.87
N ALA A 35 2.46 -7.59 14.38
CA ALA A 35 2.04 -6.41 13.66
C ALA A 35 3.20 -5.85 12.81
N VAL A 36 2.86 -5.17 11.72
CA VAL A 36 3.78 -4.38 10.89
C VAL A 36 3.19 -2.99 10.73
N ALA A 37 4.00 -1.96 10.98
CA ALA A 37 3.59 -0.57 10.86
C ALA A 37 4.56 0.18 9.92
N SER A 38 4.03 1.20 9.25
CA SER A 38 4.74 2.10 8.36
C SER A 38 4.42 3.54 8.74
N ASP A 39 5.32 4.48 8.46
CA ASP A 39 5.09 5.92 8.58
C ASP A 39 4.45 6.52 7.32
N ASN A 40 4.19 5.70 6.29
CA ASN A 40 3.45 6.08 5.11
C ASN A 40 1.93 5.98 5.31
N ILE A 41 1.17 6.52 4.34
CA ILE A 41 -0.30 6.43 4.32
C ILE A 41 -0.80 4.97 4.29
N ALA A 42 0.02 4.09 3.70
CA ALA A 42 -0.21 2.66 3.57
C ALA A 42 1.05 1.90 4.01
N VAL A 43 0.88 0.67 4.51
CA VAL A 43 2.04 -0.23 4.76
C VAL A 43 2.60 -0.72 3.43
N GLU A 44 1.74 -1.01 2.47
CA GLU A 44 2.09 -1.41 1.12
C GLU A 44 2.38 -0.24 0.19
N ALA A 45 3.04 -0.52 -0.93
CA ALA A 45 3.29 0.46 -1.97
C ALA A 45 1.97 0.93 -2.60
N MET A 46 1.86 2.24 -2.81
CA MET A 46 0.67 2.86 -3.40
C MET A 46 1.05 3.75 -4.58
N PRO A 47 0.31 3.77 -5.71
CA PRO A 47 -0.81 2.88 -6.04
C PRO A 47 -0.42 1.39 -6.11
N PRO A 48 -1.40 0.45 -6.13
CA PRO A 48 -1.10 -0.96 -6.15
C PRO A 48 -0.41 -1.31 -7.46
N ILE A 49 0.61 -2.16 -7.37
CA ILE A 49 1.41 -2.57 -8.53
C ILE A 49 1.07 -4.03 -8.80
N ILE A 50 0.34 -4.29 -9.89
CA ILE A 50 -0.06 -5.64 -10.31
C ILE A 50 0.69 -5.95 -11.61
N ASP A 51 1.46 -7.04 -11.63
CA ASP A 51 2.30 -7.45 -12.77
C ASP A 51 3.26 -6.34 -13.25
N GLY A 52 3.79 -5.54 -12.33
CA GLY A 52 4.68 -4.41 -12.63
C GLY A 52 3.96 -3.18 -13.19
N VAL A 53 2.63 -3.17 -13.21
CA VAL A 53 1.81 -2.05 -13.70
C VAL A 53 1.10 -1.40 -12.53
N GLU A 54 1.28 -0.09 -12.38
CA GLU A 54 0.51 0.72 -11.42
C GLU A 54 -0.98 0.71 -11.80
N ARG A 55 -1.82 0.40 -10.82
CA ARG A 55 -3.28 0.39 -10.95
C ARG A 55 -3.89 1.63 -10.28
N PRO A 56 -5.12 2.01 -10.63
CA PRO A 56 -5.82 3.09 -9.92
C PRO A 56 -5.93 2.79 -8.42
N PRO A 57 -5.88 3.80 -7.54
CA PRO A 57 -6.04 3.61 -6.10
C PRO A 57 -7.37 2.99 -5.65
N THR A 58 -8.36 2.96 -6.55
CA THR A 58 -9.68 2.34 -6.35
C THR A 58 -9.70 0.85 -6.66
N GLU A 59 -8.64 0.34 -7.27
CA GLU A 59 -8.44 -1.10 -7.49
C GLU A 59 -7.48 -1.57 -6.40
N PHE A 60 -7.87 -2.57 -5.64
CA PHE A 60 -7.06 -3.10 -4.55
C PHE A 60 -6.17 -4.22 -5.07
N GLY A 61 -4.96 -4.34 -4.52
CA GLY A 61 -4.11 -5.50 -4.75
C GLY A 61 -4.79 -6.78 -4.25
N GLU A 62 -4.27 -7.93 -4.67
CA GLU A 62 -4.81 -9.24 -4.26
C GLU A 62 -4.75 -9.45 -2.73
N CYS A 63 -3.83 -8.75 -2.05
CA CYS A 63 -3.73 -8.67 -0.59
C CYS A 63 -3.63 -7.21 -0.13
N ASP A 64 -4.75 -6.51 -0.13
CA ASP A 64 -4.85 -5.18 0.49
C ASP A 64 -4.82 -5.29 2.02
N LEU A 65 -3.68 -4.94 2.60
CA LEU A 65 -3.45 -5.03 4.05
C LEU A 65 -4.12 -3.88 4.80
N ILE A 66 -4.54 -2.81 4.13
CA ILE A 66 -5.26 -1.69 4.75
C ILE A 66 -6.71 -2.10 5.02
N TYR A 67 -7.39 -2.71 4.05
CA TYR A 67 -8.79 -3.11 4.23
C TYR A 67 -8.94 -4.27 5.21
N ASP A 68 -8.03 -5.26 5.23
CA ASP A 68 -8.12 -6.40 6.14
C ASP A 68 -7.93 -6.01 7.62
N LEU A 69 -7.10 -4.99 7.89
CA LEU A 69 -6.89 -4.49 9.25
C LEU A 69 -8.04 -3.61 9.75
N VAL A 70 -8.71 -2.87 8.86
CA VAL A 70 -9.81 -1.94 9.21
C VAL A 70 -11.17 -2.65 9.26
N SER A 71 -11.37 -3.72 8.49
CA SER A 71 -12.63 -4.48 8.49
C SER A 71 -12.70 -5.61 9.52
N SER A 72 -11.58 -5.91 10.18
CA SER A 72 -11.49 -6.88 11.29
C SER A 72 -11.63 -6.25 12.70
N GLY A 73 -12.03 -4.98 12.78
CA GLY A 73 -12.24 -4.21 14.02
C GLY A 73 -13.70 -4.09 14.45
#